data_AF-A0A920UWK9-F1
#
_entry.id   AF-A0A920UWK9-F1
#
_cell.length_a   1.000
_cell.length_b   1.000
_cell.length_c   1.000
_cell.angle_alpha   90.00
_cell.angle_beta   90.00
_cell.angle_gamma   90.00
#
_symmetry.space_group_name_H-M   'P 1'
#
loop_
_entity.id
_entity.type
_entity.pdbx_description
1 polymer ?
#
loop_
_entity_poly.entity_id
_entity_poly.type
_entity_poly.pdbx_seq_one_letter_code
_entity_poly.pdbx_strand_id
1 'polypeptide(L)'
;MFNVESDNRMYAIKPMNCPCHIQVFNQGLKSYRDLPLRFAEFGSCHRYEPSGSMHGLMRVRSFVQDDGHIFCTEEQIQSEVADFMELLFSVYKDFGFDEVILRLSTRPEKRVGSMNYGMKRNKR
;
A
#
# COMPACT_ATOMS: atom_id res chain seq x y z
N MET A 1 -9.00 -4.42 14.55
CA MET A 1 -9.38 -3.15 13.90
C MET A 1 -10.26 -2.39 14.86
N PHE A 2 -10.29 -1.05 14.80
CA PHE A 2 -11.24 -0.27 15.60
C PHE A 2 -12.58 -0.24 14.88
N ASN A 3 -13.66 -0.56 15.60
CA ASN A 3 -15.01 -0.57 15.07
C ASN A 3 -15.85 0.52 15.77
N VAL A 4 -16.78 1.11 15.03
CA VAL A 4 -17.71 2.12 15.52
C VAL A 4 -19.10 1.75 15.05
N GLU A 5 -20.09 1.88 15.93
CA GLU A 5 -21.50 1.64 15.61
C GLU A 5 -22.25 2.98 15.57
N SER A 6 -23.04 3.21 14.53
CA SER A 6 -23.95 4.36 14.40
C SER A 6 -25.14 3.96 13.54
N ASP A 7 -26.36 4.38 13.90
CA ASP A 7 -27.59 4.13 13.15
C ASP A 7 -27.80 2.66 12.73
N ASN A 8 -27.56 1.72 13.66
CA ASN A 8 -27.61 0.27 13.45
C ASN A 8 -26.67 -0.24 12.33
N ARG A 9 -25.59 0.49 12.05
CA ARG A 9 -24.56 0.11 11.09
C ARG A 9 -23.21 0.01 11.78
N MET A 10 -22.48 -1.02 11.42
CA MET A 10 -21.11 -1.25 11.87
C MET A 10 -20.13 -0.67 10.86
N TYR A 11 -19.27 0.21 11.35
CA TYR A 11 -18.17 0.82 10.61
C TYR A 11 -16.85 0.37 11.21
N ALA A 12 -15.79 0.49 10.41
CA ALA A 12 -14.42 0.32 10.87
C ALA A 12 -13.61 1.58 10.54
N ILE A 13 -12.75 1.98 11.48
CA ILE A 13 -11.78 3.04 11.22
C ILE A 13 -10.71 2.48 10.28
N LYS A 14 -10.39 3.22 9.22
CA LYS A 14 -9.52 2.72 8.15
C LYS A 14 -8.15 2.27 8.69
N PRO A 15 -7.74 1.01 8.44
CA PRO A 15 -6.39 0.53 8.77
C PRO A 15 -5.39 0.72 7.61
N MET A 16 -5.89 1.12 6.45
CA MET A 16 -5.18 1.34 5.18
C MET A 16 -6.05 2.18 4.22
N ASN A 17 -5.43 2.82 3.22
CA ASN A 17 -6.12 3.71 2.28
C ASN A 17 -6.65 3.00 1.02
N CYS A 18 -6.17 1.78 0.73
CA CYS A 18 -6.46 1.05 -0.50
C CYS A 18 -7.95 1.00 -0.87
N PRO A 19 -8.87 0.62 0.05
CA PRO A 19 -10.29 0.55 -0.28
C PRO A 19 -10.86 1.90 -0.71
N CYS A 20 -10.40 3.00 -0.11
CA CYS A 20 -10.83 4.36 -0.44
C CYS A 20 -10.34 4.77 -1.84
N HIS A 21 -9.07 4.49 -2.16
CA HIS A 21 -8.52 4.78 -3.48
C HIS A 21 -9.22 3.99 -4.59
N ILE A 22 -9.66 2.76 -4.31
CA ILE A 22 -10.51 1.99 -5.24
C ILE A 22 -11.86 2.66 -5.42
N GLN A 23 -12.49 3.19 -4.37
CA GLN A 23 -13.76 3.93 -4.52
C GLN A 23 -13.59 5.17 -5.40
N VAL A 24 -12.47 5.89 -5.28
CA VAL A 24 -12.14 7.03 -6.16
C VAL A 24 -11.91 6.56 -7.60
N PHE A 25 -11.14 5.48 -7.79
CA PHE A 25 -10.91 4.90 -9.11
C PHE A 25 -12.21 4.52 -9.83
N ASN A 26 -13.17 3.96 -9.09
CA ASN A 26 -14.47 3.53 -9.61
C ASN A 26 -15.38 4.70 -10.05
N GLN A 27 -15.06 5.95 -9.68
CA GLN A 27 -15.82 7.10 -10.15
C GLN A 27 -15.48 7.43 -11.60
N GLY A 28 -16.46 7.27 -12.50
CA GLY A 28 -16.32 7.55 -13.93
C GLY A 28 -15.66 6.42 -14.72
N LEU A 29 -15.83 6.46 -16.04
CA LEU A 29 -15.24 5.47 -16.97
C LEU A 29 -13.72 5.61 -17.00
N LYS A 30 -13.01 4.48 -17.14
CA LYS A 30 -11.56 4.40 -17.27
C LYS A 30 -11.20 3.69 -18.57
N SER A 31 -10.28 4.28 -19.32
CA SER A 31 -9.68 3.71 -20.52
C SER A 31 -8.29 3.18 -20.20
N TYR A 32 -7.82 2.20 -20.97
CA TYR A 32 -6.42 1.75 -20.91
C TYR A 32 -5.42 2.89 -21.16
N ARG A 33 -5.86 3.96 -21.87
CA ARG A 33 -5.07 5.16 -22.15
C ARG A 33 -4.84 6.03 -20.92
N ASP A 34 -5.70 5.89 -19.91
CA ASP A 34 -5.59 6.64 -18.65
C ASP A 34 -4.59 5.97 -17.69
N LEU A 35 -4.11 4.76 -18.03
CA LEU A 35 -3.15 4.01 -17.24
C LEU A 35 -1.71 4.30 -17.72
N PRO A 36 -0.73 4.47 -16.80
CA PRO A 36 -0.83 4.27 -15.36
C PRO A 36 -1.47 5.47 -14.63
N LEU A 37 -2.42 5.19 -13.74
CA LEU A 37 -3.08 6.18 -12.90
C LEU A 37 -2.54 6.08 -11.47
N ARG A 38 -2.01 7.18 -10.94
CA ARG A 38 -1.33 7.22 -9.63
C ARG A 38 -2.11 8.11 -8.67
N PHE A 39 -2.50 7.57 -7.52
CA PHE A 39 -3.08 8.31 -6.41
C PHE A 39 -2.14 8.29 -5.22
N ALA A 40 -2.02 9.41 -4.52
CA ALA A 40 -1.24 9.53 -3.29
C ALA A 40 -2.09 10.23 -2.22
N GLU A 41 -1.96 9.79 -0.97
CA GLU A 41 -2.66 10.37 0.18
C GLU A 41 -1.74 10.31 1.40
N PHE A 42 -1.60 11.42 2.12
CA PHE A 42 -1.13 11.40 3.50
C PHE A 42 -2.26 10.91 4.43
N GLY A 43 -2.54 9.60 4.36
CA GLY A 43 -3.73 9.00 4.96
C GLY A 43 -3.53 8.65 6.43
N SER A 44 -4.41 9.17 7.29
CA SER A 44 -4.44 8.82 8.72
C SER A 44 -5.06 7.42 8.94
N CYS A 45 -4.23 6.46 9.31
CA CYS A 45 -4.58 5.07 9.49
C CYS A 45 -4.60 4.69 10.98
N HIS A 46 -5.48 3.74 11.33
CA HIS A 46 -5.60 3.23 12.68
C HIS A 46 -5.56 1.70 12.71
N ARG A 47 -4.62 1.14 13.48
CA ARG A 47 -4.49 -0.31 13.68
C ARG A 47 -4.59 -0.64 15.16
N TYR A 48 -5.37 -1.67 15.48
CA TYR A 48 -5.51 -2.14 16.85
C TYR A 48 -4.35 -3.06 17.22
N GLU A 49 -3.18 -2.45 17.44
CA GLU A 49 -1.97 -3.16 17.87
C GLU A 49 -2.08 -3.60 19.34
N PRO A 50 -1.59 -4.81 19.70
CA PRO A 50 -1.47 -5.24 21.10
C PRO A 50 -0.73 -4.20 21.94
N SER A 51 -1.21 -3.90 23.16
CA SER A 51 -0.60 -2.86 24.01
C SER A 51 0.88 -3.13 24.31
N GLY A 52 1.26 -4.40 24.50
CA GLY A 52 2.64 -4.80 24.78
C GLY A 52 3.60 -4.72 23.59
N SER A 53 3.12 -4.55 22.36
CA SER A 53 3.99 -4.40 21.18
C SER A 53 4.27 -2.94 20.79
N MET A 54 3.65 -1.99 21.48
CA MET A 54 3.80 -0.56 21.23
C MET A 54 5.22 -0.08 21.60
N HIS A 55 5.81 0.77 20.77
CA HIS A 55 7.18 1.25 21.01
C HIS A 55 7.42 2.65 20.43
N GLY A 56 7.52 3.65 21.31
CA GLY A 56 7.80 5.04 20.94
C GLY A 56 6.94 5.53 19.77
N LEU A 57 7.60 6.07 18.74
CA LEU A 57 6.99 6.42 17.45
C LEU A 57 7.08 5.29 16.41
N MET A 58 7.90 4.28 16.65
CA MET A 58 8.17 3.19 15.70
C MET A 58 6.99 2.23 15.56
N ARG A 59 6.17 2.08 16.61
CA ARG A 59 4.98 1.23 16.57
C ARG A 59 3.85 1.84 17.40
N VAL A 60 2.87 2.40 16.69
CA VAL A 60 1.74 3.17 17.23
C VAL A 60 0.40 2.67 16.67
N ARG A 61 -0.70 3.00 17.35
CA ARG A 61 -2.06 2.64 16.92
C ARG A 61 -2.66 3.61 15.90
N SER A 62 -2.15 4.85 15.83
CA SER A 62 -2.58 5.90 14.92
C SER A 62 -1.34 6.50 14.27
N PHE A 63 -1.33 6.57 12.94
CA PHE A 63 -0.19 7.04 12.17
C PHE A 63 -0.67 7.57 10.81
N VAL A 64 0.10 8.48 10.23
CA VAL A 64 -0.13 8.96 8.87
C VAL A 64 0.86 8.25 7.96
N GLN A 65 0.37 7.63 6.90
CA GLN A 65 1.21 7.04 5.86
C GLN A 65 1.23 7.96 4.65
N ASP A 66 2.40 8.16 4.08
CA ASP A 66 2.64 8.67 2.73
C ASP A 66 2.32 7.59 1.68
N ASP A 67 1.07 7.14 1.68
CA ASP A 67 0.63 5.99 0.91
C ASP A 67 0.26 6.36 -0.54
N GLY A 68 0.48 5.42 -1.46
CA GLY A 68 0.27 5.61 -2.88
C GLY A 68 -0.28 4.35 -3.54
N HIS A 69 -1.16 4.52 -4.52
CA HIS A 69 -1.74 3.42 -5.28
C HIS A 69 -1.64 3.70 -6.77
N ILE A 70 -1.01 2.77 -7.49
CA ILE A 70 -0.83 2.83 -8.93
C ILE A 70 -1.74 1.78 -9.56
N PHE A 71 -2.68 2.25 -10.37
CA PHE A 71 -3.50 1.40 -11.23
C PHE A 71 -2.82 1.35 -12.60
N CYS A 72 -2.39 0.16 -13.01
CA CYS A 72 -1.64 -0.03 -14.25
C CYS A 72 -1.97 -1.39 -14.89
N THR A 73 -1.58 -1.57 -16.15
CA THR A 73 -1.63 -2.88 -16.81
C THR A 73 -0.51 -3.79 -16.29
N GLU A 74 -0.63 -5.11 -16.50
CA GLU A 74 0.43 -6.05 -16.07
C GLU A 74 1.80 -5.74 -16.71
N GLU A 75 1.80 -5.24 -17.94
CA GLU A 75 2.99 -4.89 -18.71
C GLU A 75 3.72 -3.66 -18.12
N GLN A 76 2.99 -2.78 -17.46
CA GLN A 76 3.50 -1.55 -16.85
C GLN A 76 4.09 -1.78 -15.44
N ILE A 77 3.83 -2.93 -14.81
CA ILE A 77 4.27 -3.19 -13.42
C ILE A 77 5.78 -3.01 -13.26
N GLN A 78 6.58 -3.54 -14.19
CA GLN A 78 8.03 -3.49 -14.04
C GLN A 78 8.58 -2.06 -14.09
N SER A 79 8.07 -1.21 -14.99
CA SER A 79 8.50 0.19 -15.08
C SER A 79 8.04 0.97 -13.86
N GLU A 80 6.79 0.83 -13.43
CA GLU A 80 6.27 1.55 -12.26
C GLU A 80 7.00 1.19 -10.97
N VAL A 81 7.40 -0.08 -10.80
CA VAL A 81 8.21 -0.51 -9.66
C VAL A 81 9.61 0.08 -9.74
N ALA A 82 10.22 0.14 -10.93
CA ALA A 82 11.56 0.73 -11.10
C ALA A 82 11.55 2.23 -10.74
N ASP A 83 10.57 2.98 -11.26
CA ASP A 83 10.40 4.41 -10.99
C ASP A 83 10.16 4.68 -9.49
N PHE A 84 9.34 3.84 -8.83
CA PHE A 84 9.14 3.92 -7.39
C PHE A 84 10.43 3.66 -6.59
N MET A 85 11.23 2.68 -7.00
CA MET A 85 12.50 2.39 -6.32
C MET A 85 13.49 3.56 -6.45
N GLU A 86 13.54 4.23 -7.60
CA GLU A 86 14.37 5.43 -7.78
C GLU A 86 13.93 6.56 -6.85
N LEU A 87 12.62 6.80 -6.73
CA LEU A 87 12.05 7.76 -5.77
C LEU A 87 12.39 7.39 -4.32
N LEU A 88 12.23 6.12 -3.94
CA LEU A 88 12.52 5.67 -2.57
C LEU A 88 13.99 5.95 -2.20
N PHE A 89 14.92 5.60 -3.08
CA PHE A 89 16.34 5.81 -2.83
C PHE A 89 16.75 7.28 -2.85
N SER A 90 16.14 8.11 -3.70
CA SER A 90 16.42 9.56 -3.70
C SER A 90 16.00 10.20 -2.38
N VAL A 91 14.80 9.88 -1.89
CA VAL A 91 14.32 10.36 -0.59
C VAL A 91 15.25 9.90 0.54
N TYR A 92 15.63 8.62 0.56
CA TYR A 92 16.51 8.09 1.63
C TYR A 92 17.88 8.77 1.62
N LYS A 93 18.42 9.05 0.44
CA LYS A 93 19.67 9.78 0.27
C LYS A 93 19.56 11.22 0.79
N ASP A 94 18.45 11.90 0.58
CA ASP A 94 18.22 13.25 1.11
C ASP A 94 18.23 13.29 2.65
N PHE A 95 17.88 12.19 3.31
CA PHE A 95 17.99 12.02 4.76
C PHE A 95 19.34 11.47 5.24
N GLY A 96 20.29 11.19 4.34
CA GLY A 96 21.62 10.67 4.67
C GLY A 96 21.65 9.16 4.98
N PHE A 97 20.68 8.38 4.49
CA PHE A 97 20.70 6.93 4.63
C PHE A 97 21.42 6.26 3.45
N ASP A 98 22.73 6.04 3.60
CA ASP A 98 23.58 5.43 2.57
C ASP A 98 23.51 3.89 2.54
N GLU A 99 23.13 3.26 3.66
CA GLU A 99 23.06 1.81 3.80
C GLU A 99 21.62 1.33 4.01
N VAL A 100 21.04 0.71 2.97
CA VAL A 100 19.65 0.22 2.99
C VAL A 100 19.61 -1.28 2.73
N ILE A 101 18.96 -2.04 3.62
CA ILE A 101 18.77 -3.48 3.45
C ILE A 101 17.44 -3.71 2.74
N LEU A 102 17.50 -4.21 1.50
CA LEU A 102 16.32 -4.66 0.77
C LEU A 102 15.93 -6.08 1.19
N ARG A 103 14.63 -6.30 1.41
CA ARG A 103 14.06 -7.63 1.67
C ARG A 103 12.87 -7.87 0.75
N LEU A 104 12.83 -9.04 0.13
CA LEU A 104 11.68 -9.48 -0.67
C LEU A 104 10.82 -10.47 0.14
N SER A 105 9.60 -10.05 0.48
CA SER A 105 8.62 -10.95 1.10
C SER A 105 7.90 -11.76 0.04
N THR A 106 8.01 -13.09 0.12
CA THR A 106 7.33 -14.02 -0.79
C THR A 106 5.94 -14.41 -0.26
N ARG A 107 5.22 -15.24 -1.02
CA ARG A 107 3.81 -15.57 -0.76
C ARG A 107 3.61 -16.16 0.66
N PRO A 108 2.72 -15.60 1.49
CA PRO A 108 2.39 -16.15 2.81
C PRO A 108 1.36 -17.29 2.73
N GLU A 109 1.23 -18.07 3.81
CA GLU A 109 0.27 -19.18 3.91
C GLU A 109 -1.20 -18.73 3.79
N LYS A 110 -1.58 -17.68 4.52
CA LYS A 110 -2.91 -17.04 4.40
C LYS A 110 -2.86 -15.94 3.36
N ARG A 111 -3.64 -16.08 2.28
CA ARG A 111 -3.64 -15.13 1.16
C ARG A 111 -5.00 -15.06 0.46
N VAL A 112 -5.19 -13.98 -0.29
CA VAL A 112 -6.28 -13.80 -1.25
C VAL A 112 -5.71 -13.91 -2.67
N GLY A 113 -6.44 -14.51 -3.61
CA GLY A 113 -6.02 -14.72 -5.02
C GLY A 113 -5.67 -16.18 -5.36
N SER A 114 -5.87 -16.56 -6.62
CA SER A 114 -5.68 -17.96 -7.08
C SER A 114 -4.19 -18.38 -7.11
N MET A 115 -3.91 -19.66 -7.30
CA MET A 115 -2.53 -20.15 -7.41
C MET A 115 -1.78 -19.54 -8.61
N ASN A 116 -2.51 -19.24 -9.68
CA ASN A 116 -1.99 -18.67 -10.91
C ASN A 116 -1.68 -17.17 -10.80
N TYR A 117 -2.26 -16.47 -9.82
CA TYR A 117 -1.96 -15.07 -9.52
C TYR A 117 -0.84 -14.99 -8.48
N GLY A 118 0.39 -14.89 -8.97
CA GLY A 118 1.61 -14.67 -8.19
C GLY A 118 2.72 -14.17 -9.11
N MET A 119 3.78 -13.61 -8.54
CA MET A 119 4.93 -13.08 -9.29
C MET A 119 5.36 -14.08 -10.38
N LYS A 120 5.11 -13.73 -11.65
CA LYS A 120 5.52 -14.53 -12.81
C LYS A 120 7.05 -14.58 -12.74
N ARG A 121 7.62 -15.70 -12.28
CA ARG A 121 9.06 -15.91 -12.34
C ARG A 121 9.44 -15.92 -13.81
N ASN A 122 9.96 -14.81 -14.31
CA ASN A 122 10.75 -14.84 -15.53
C ASN A 122 11.97 -15.72 -15.22
N LYS A 123 11.89 -17.01 -15.58
CA LYS A 123 13.08 -17.85 -15.71
C LYS A 123 13.84 -17.29 -16.92
N ARG A 124 14.80 -16.42 -16.66
CA ARG A 124 16.02 -16.37 -17.45
C ARG A 124 17.10 -17.06 -16.64
#